data_AF-A0A151PI08-F1
#
_entry.id   AF-A0A151PI08-F1
#
_cell.length_a   1.000
_cell.length_b   1.000
_cell.length_c   1.000
_cell.angle_alpha   90.00
_cell.angle_beta   90.00
_cell.angle_gamma   90.00
#
_symmetry.space_group_name_H-M   'P 1'
#
loop_
_entity.id
_entity.type
_entity.pdbx_description
1 polymer ?
#
loop_
_entity_poly.entity_id
_entity_poly.type
_entity_poly.pdbx_seq_one_letter_code
_entity_poly.pdbx_strand_id
1 'polypeptide(L)'
;MRQSARGGLVLAAHDPEVRAEVAVALKKEQRREGRRLKRQEKKKHAMVCFHCRKPGHGIADCPAALENQDIGTGICYRCGSTEHEISKCKAKIDPAVGEFPFAKCFICGEMGHLSRSCPDNPKGLYAEGGCCRLCGSVEHFKKDCPENQNSDQVTVGRWSRGMSADHEDILESPKPQKTKVKMPKVVNF
;
A
#
# COMPACT_ATOMS: atom_id res chain seq x y z
N MET A 1 -49.47 -51.82 -10.44
CA MET A 1 -49.63 -50.36 -10.46
C MET A 1 -48.73 -49.73 -9.40
N ARG A 2 -47.84 -48.84 -9.84
CA ARG A 2 -47.21 -47.71 -9.11
C ARG A 2 -46.67 -47.95 -7.70
N GLN A 3 -45.41 -48.39 -7.64
CA GLN A 3 -44.47 -47.97 -6.60
C GLN A 3 -43.90 -46.60 -6.99
N SER A 4 -43.90 -45.64 -6.06
CA SER A 4 -42.94 -44.52 -6.05
C SER A 4 -43.02 -43.81 -4.71
N ALA A 5 -42.13 -44.20 -3.80
CA ALA A 5 -41.78 -43.42 -2.62
C ALA A 5 -41.16 -42.09 -3.07
N ARG A 6 -41.77 -40.98 -2.66
CA ARG A 6 -41.14 -39.65 -2.67
C ARG A 6 -41.00 -39.21 -1.22
N GLY A 7 -39.96 -39.71 -0.57
CA GLY A 7 -39.56 -39.30 0.77
C GLY A 7 -38.05 -39.10 0.78
N GLY A 8 -37.60 -37.95 0.29
CA GLY A 8 -36.17 -37.65 0.22
C GLY A 8 -35.95 -36.16 0.05
N LEU A 9 -35.11 -35.61 0.94
CA LEU A 9 -34.74 -34.21 1.12
C LEU A 9 -35.86 -33.33 1.70
N VAL A 10 -35.76 -32.94 2.97
CA VAL A 10 -35.56 -31.54 3.43
C VAL A 10 -35.42 -31.54 4.97
N LEU A 11 -34.32 -32.03 5.57
CA LEU A 11 -34.09 -31.84 7.03
C LEU A 11 -32.60 -31.73 7.38
N ALA A 12 -31.86 -30.81 6.75
CA ALA A 12 -30.50 -30.47 7.14
C ALA A 12 -30.33 -28.99 7.57
N ALA A 13 -31.43 -28.23 7.69
CA ALA A 13 -31.41 -26.79 7.98
C ALA A 13 -31.94 -26.38 9.37
N HIS A 14 -32.29 -27.37 10.22
CA HIS A 14 -32.95 -27.14 11.51
C HIS A 14 -32.14 -27.57 12.73
N ASP A 15 -30.94 -28.13 12.55
CA ASP A 15 -30.08 -28.48 13.67
C ASP A 15 -29.53 -27.20 14.35
N PRO A 16 -29.75 -26.99 15.65
CA PRO A 16 -29.30 -25.80 16.38
C PRO A 16 -27.77 -25.66 16.40
N GLU A 17 -27.03 -26.77 16.32
CA GLU A 17 -25.56 -26.78 16.31
C GLU A 17 -25.04 -26.26 14.97
N VAL A 18 -25.59 -26.76 13.86
CA VAL A 18 -25.26 -26.28 12.50
C VAL A 18 -25.61 -24.80 12.35
N ARG A 19 -26.72 -24.33 12.96
CA ARG A 19 -27.08 -22.90 12.97
C ARG A 19 -26.08 -22.05 13.74
N ALA A 20 -25.61 -22.53 14.89
CA ALA A 20 -24.59 -21.84 15.68
C ALA A 20 -23.25 -21.76 14.94
N GLU A 21 -22.83 -22.83 14.27
CA GLU A 21 -21.62 -22.87 13.44
C GLU A 21 -21.70 -21.89 12.27
N VAL A 22 -22.81 -21.90 11.53
CA VAL A 22 -23.07 -20.95 10.43
C VAL A 22 -23.05 -19.51 10.96
N ALA A 23 -23.68 -19.23 12.10
CA ALA A 23 -23.65 -17.90 12.70
C ALA A 23 -22.22 -17.45 13.08
N VAL A 24 -21.39 -18.35 13.62
CA VAL A 24 -19.97 -18.08 13.91
C VAL A 24 -19.17 -17.83 12.62
N ALA A 25 -19.43 -18.60 11.56
CA ALA A 25 -18.79 -18.42 10.26
C ALA A 25 -19.15 -17.06 9.64
N LEU A 26 -20.44 -16.70 9.60
CA LEU A 26 -20.91 -15.40 9.11
C LEU A 26 -20.32 -14.24 9.92
N LYS A 27 -20.25 -14.36 11.25
CA LYS A 27 -19.62 -13.33 12.10
C LYS A 27 -18.12 -13.19 11.83
N LYS A 28 -17.41 -14.28 11.54
CA LYS A 28 -15.99 -14.24 11.13
C LYS A 28 -15.83 -13.58 9.75
N GLU A 29 -16.71 -13.88 8.80
CA GLU A 29 -16.72 -13.27 7.47
C GLU A 29 -17.02 -11.78 7.51
N GLN A 30 -18.08 -11.36 8.22
CA GLN A 30 -18.40 -9.94 8.43
C GLN A 30 -17.23 -9.17 9.06
N ARG A 31 -16.51 -9.77 10.02
CA ARG A 31 -15.30 -9.17 10.59
C ARG A 31 -14.15 -9.06 9.57
N ARG A 32 -14.00 -10.03 8.66
CA ARG A 32 -12.99 -10.00 7.59
C ARG A 32 -13.34 -8.93 6.55
N GLU A 33 -14.57 -8.92 6.06
CA GLU A 33 -15.07 -7.92 5.11
C GLU A 33 -15.06 -6.51 5.71
N GLY A 34 -15.46 -6.35 6.97
CA GLY A 34 -15.37 -5.07 7.67
C GLY A 34 -13.93 -4.53 7.75
N ARG A 35 -12.93 -5.40 7.97
CA ARG A 35 -11.51 -4.98 7.91
C ARG A 35 -11.07 -4.62 6.49
N ARG A 36 -11.54 -5.35 5.48
CA ARG A 36 -11.25 -5.09 4.06
C ARG A 36 -11.81 -3.74 3.65
N LEU A 37 -13.08 -3.46 3.95
CA LEU A 37 -13.74 -2.19 3.66
C LEU A 37 -13.05 -1.03 4.38
N LYS A 38 -12.73 -1.16 5.68
CA LYS A 38 -11.97 -0.13 6.41
C LYS A 38 -10.61 0.16 5.78
N ARG A 39 -9.89 -0.85 5.28
CA ARG A 39 -8.63 -0.64 4.57
C ARG A 39 -8.83 0.07 3.24
N GLN A 40 -9.87 -0.28 2.49
CA GLN A 40 -10.21 0.39 1.23
C GLN A 40 -10.58 1.86 1.48
N GLU A 41 -11.43 2.12 2.46
CA GLU A 41 -11.84 3.47 2.86
C GLU A 41 -10.64 4.30 3.33
N LYS A 42 -9.79 3.74 4.19
CA LYS A 42 -8.54 4.40 4.61
C LYS A 42 -7.63 4.70 3.41
N LYS A 43 -7.53 3.79 2.43
CA LYS A 43 -6.74 4.01 1.21
C LYS A 43 -7.34 5.12 0.34
N LYS A 44 -8.67 5.16 0.18
CA LYS A 44 -9.38 6.21 -0.56
C LYS A 44 -9.22 7.57 0.12
N HIS A 45 -9.41 7.63 1.44
CA HIS A 45 -9.26 8.86 2.21
C HIS A 45 -7.80 9.33 2.32
N ALA A 46 -6.83 8.40 2.29
CA ALA A 46 -5.41 8.74 2.24
C ALA A 46 -4.96 9.27 0.86
N MET A 47 -5.72 9.00 -0.21
CA MET A 47 -5.47 9.59 -1.51
C MET A 47 -5.90 11.06 -1.48
N VAL A 48 -4.96 11.95 -1.78
CA VAL A 48 -5.18 13.40 -1.82
C VAL A 48 -5.08 13.87 -3.27
N CYS A 49 -6.04 14.69 -3.70
CA CYS A 49 -6.01 15.28 -5.02
C CYS A 49 -4.91 16.33 -5.13
N PHE A 50 -4.02 16.24 -6.10
CA PHE A 50 -2.93 17.21 -6.26
C PHE A 50 -3.39 18.60 -6.70
N HIS A 51 -4.58 18.71 -7.29
CA HIS A 51 -5.15 19.99 -7.72
C HIS A 51 -5.78 20.75 -6.54
N CYS A 52 -6.78 20.16 -5.86
CA CYS A 52 -7.51 20.83 -4.78
C CYS A 52 -7.00 20.49 -3.36
N ARG A 53 -6.03 19.57 -3.23
CA ARG A 53 -5.47 19.05 -1.95
C ARG A 53 -6.50 18.48 -0.97
N LYS A 54 -7.70 18.14 -1.44
CA LYS A 54 -8.72 17.48 -0.63
C LYS A 54 -8.53 15.96 -0.67
N PRO A 55 -8.70 15.26 0.46
CA PRO A 55 -8.65 13.80 0.51
C PRO A 55 -9.88 13.17 -0.18
N GLY A 56 -9.75 11.90 -0.56
CA GLY A 56 -10.86 11.06 -1.04
C GLY A 56 -10.91 10.83 -2.55
N HIS A 57 -10.18 11.61 -3.35
CA HIS A 57 -10.20 11.51 -4.81
C HIS A 57 -8.83 11.85 -5.45
N GLY A 58 -8.61 11.36 -6.68
CA GLY A 58 -7.45 11.69 -7.49
C GLY A 58 -7.71 12.87 -8.44
N ILE A 59 -6.70 13.28 -9.22
CA ILE A 59 -6.83 14.41 -10.17
C ILE A 59 -7.98 14.15 -11.17
N ALA A 60 -8.14 12.91 -11.65
CA ALA A 60 -9.17 12.55 -12.63
C ALA A 60 -10.61 12.71 -12.11
N ASP A 61 -10.82 12.45 -10.82
CA ASP A 61 -12.15 12.52 -10.18
C ASP A 61 -12.31 13.84 -9.40
N CYS A 62 -11.51 14.86 -9.72
CA CYS A 62 -11.53 16.13 -8.99
C CYS A 62 -12.76 16.95 -9.38
N PRO A 63 -13.69 17.22 -8.45
CA PRO A 63 -14.90 18.00 -8.78
C PRO A 63 -14.56 19.43 -9.22
N ALA A 64 -13.43 19.98 -8.73
CA ALA A 64 -12.95 21.31 -9.12
C ALA A 64 -12.25 21.34 -10.50
N ALA A 65 -11.92 20.18 -11.09
CA ALA A 65 -11.27 20.12 -12.40
C ALA A 65 -12.25 20.39 -13.56
N LEU A 66 -13.56 20.20 -13.33
CA LEU A 66 -14.59 20.49 -14.34
C LEU A 66 -14.71 21.98 -14.68
N GLU A 67 -14.29 22.87 -13.78
CA GLU A 67 -14.32 24.33 -13.99
C GLU A 67 -13.08 24.87 -14.71
N ASN A 68 -11.97 24.14 -14.73
CA ASN A 68 -10.69 24.59 -15.29
C ASN A 68 -10.22 23.62 -16.38
N GLN A 69 -10.80 23.76 -17.58
CA GLN A 69 -10.55 22.90 -18.75
C GLN A 69 -9.09 22.92 -19.27
N ASP A 70 -8.25 23.85 -18.79
CA ASP A 70 -6.88 24.09 -19.28
C ASP A 70 -5.77 23.49 -18.40
N ILE A 71 -6.11 22.54 -17.54
CA ILE A 71 -5.11 21.80 -16.77
C ILE A 71 -4.72 20.63 -17.64
N GLY A 72 -3.50 20.62 -18.18
CA GLY A 72 -2.94 19.59 -19.07
C GLY A 72 -2.94 18.17 -18.48
N THR A 73 -4.12 17.62 -18.24
CA THR A 73 -4.35 16.25 -17.83
C THR A 73 -4.27 15.39 -19.07
N GLY A 74 -3.21 14.59 -19.15
CA GLY A 74 -2.95 13.71 -20.27
C GLY A 74 -1.92 14.21 -21.26
N ILE A 75 -1.34 15.40 -21.09
CA ILE A 75 -0.16 15.80 -21.87
C ILE A 75 1.12 15.26 -21.23
N CYS A 76 2.07 14.86 -22.08
CA CYS A 76 3.43 14.59 -21.66
C CYS A 76 4.09 15.90 -21.24
N TYR A 77 4.45 16.06 -19.96
CA TYR A 77 5.11 17.28 -19.48
C TYR A 77 6.49 17.55 -20.10
N ARG A 78 7.06 16.54 -20.75
CA ARG A 78 8.34 16.62 -21.46
C ARG A 78 8.17 17.16 -22.88
N CYS A 79 7.23 16.65 -23.67
CA CYS A 79 7.11 17.01 -25.10
C CYS A 79 5.72 17.51 -25.54
N GLY A 80 4.77 17.68 -24.63
CA GLY A 80 3.45 18.24 -24.89
C GLY A 80 2.45 17.30 -25.58
N SER A 81 2.86 16.11 -26.02
CA SER A 81 1.96 15.17 -26.70
C SER A 81 0.96 14.52 -25.74
N THR A 82 -0.27 14.27 -26.18
CA THR A 82 -1.31 13.59 -25.39
C THR A 82 -1.27 12.06 -25.48
N GLU A 83 -0.42 11.51 -26.35
CA GLU A 83 -0.40 10.07 -26.63
C GLU A 83 0.32 9.24 -25.56
N HIS A 84 1.18 9.86 -24.74
CA HIS A 84 1.99 9.15 -23.77
C HIS A 84 2.26 9.96 -22.49
N GLU A 85 2.55 9.22 -21.42
CA GLU A 85 3.02 9.79 -20.15
C GLU A 85 4.54 10.01 -20.16
N ILE A 86 5.03 10.86 -19.26
CA ILE A 86 6.47 11.20 -19.07
C ILE A 86 7.38 9.96 -19.10
N SER A 87 6.94 8.85 -18.50
CA SER A 87 7.71 7.60 -18.38
C SER A 87 7.94 6.90 -19.71
N LYS A 88 7.06 7.12 -20.70
CA LYS A 88 7.15 6.52 -22.04
C LYS A 88 7.61 7.54 -23.08
N CYS A 89 7.97 8.74 -22.66
CA CYS A 89 8.45 9.79 -23.54
C CYS A 89 9.84 9.45 -24.07
N LYS A 90 9.95 9.38 -25.40
CA LYS A 90 11.23 9.17 -26.12
C LYS A 90 11.81 10.47 -26.68
N ALA A 91 11.13 11.60 -26.50
CA ALA A 91 11.59 12.88 -27.00
C ALA A 91 12.85 13.31 -26.24
N LYS A 92 13.88 13.69 -26.99
CA LYS A 92 15.05 14.37 -26.44
C LYS A 92 14.74 15.85 -26.41
N ILE A 93 14.70 16.43 -25.22
CA ILE A 93 14.46 17.87 -25.03
C ILE A 93 15.80 18.49 -24.71
N ASP A 94 16.04 19.66 -25.27
CA ASP A 94 17.26 20.41 -25.02
C ASP A 94 17.33 20.82 -23.55
N PRO A 95 18.44 20.53 -22.83
CA PRO A 95 18.59 20.85 -21.41
C PRO A 95 18.39 22.34 -21.07
N ALA A 96 18.57 23.22 -22.07
CA ALA A 96 18.45 24.66 -21.91
C ALA A 96 17.00 25.13 -21.66
N VAL A 97 15.99 24.36 -22.06
CA VAL A 97 14.56 24.71 -21.89
C VAL A 97 14.01 24.19 -20.55
N GLY A 98 14.81 23.45 -19.78
CA GLY A 98 14.43 22.83 -18.51
C GLY A 98 13.88 21.40 -18.69
N GLU A 99 13.81 20.65 -17.58
CA GLU A 99 13.41 19.24 -17.61
C GLU A 99 11.94 19.02 -18.01
N PHE A 100 11.06 19.98 -17.74
CA PHE A 100 9.61 19.86 -17.93
C PHE A 100 8.96 21.15 -18.48
N PRO A 101 9.23 21.52 -19.74
CA PRO A 101 8.75 22.77 -20.33
C PRO A 101 7.22 22.88 -20.39
N PHE A 102 6.52 21.75 -20.55
CA PHE A 102 5.05 21.71 -20.66
C PHE A 102 4.37 21.37 -19.32
N ALA A 103 5.11 21.20 -18.22
CA ALA A 103 4.51 21.04 -16.90
C ALA A 103 3.94 22.38 -16.43
N LYS A 104 2.65 22.43 -16.11
CA LYS A 104 2.02 23.54 -15.38
C LYS A 104 2.04 23.21 -13.89
N CYS A 105 2.61 24.10 -13.08
CA CYS A 105 2.67 23.94 -11.64
C CYS A 105 1.28 24.11 -11.01
N PHE A 106 0.84 23.14 -10.22
CA PHE A 106 -0.44 23.20 -9.49
C PHE A 106 -0.45 24.16 -8.31
N ILE A 107 0.67 24.83 -8.01
CA ILE A 107 0.82 25.72 -6.85
C ILE A 107 0.85 27.17 -7.30
N CYS A 108 1.79 27.55 -8.18
CA CYS A 108 1.92 28.91 -8.71
C CYS A 108 1.21 29.11 -10.07
N GLY A 109 0.85 28.03 -10.78
CA GLY A 109 0.20 28.11 -12.09
C GLY A 109 1.14 28.36 -13.27
N GLU A 110 2.42 28.61 -13.02
CA GLU A 110 3.44 28.82 -14.05
C GLU A 110 3.85 27.52 -14.74
N MET A 111 4.37 27.64 -15.96
CA MET A 111 4.87 26.51 -16.75
C MET A 111 6.39 26.34 -16.61
N GLY A 112 6.90 25.13 -16.81
CA GLY A 112 8.34 24.83 -16.82
C GLY A 112 8.85 24.03 -15.63
N HIS A 113 8.00 23.79 -14.61
CA HIS A 113 8.37 23.01 -13.43
C HIS A 113 7.19 22.24 -12.84
N LEU A 114 7.49 21.19 -12.07
CA LEU A 114 6.51 20.44 -11.29
C LEU A 114 6.31 21.09 -9.92
N SER A 115 5.15 20.90 -9.30
CA SER A 115 4.84 21.41 -7.96
C SER A 115 5.84 21.05 -6.86
N ARG A 116 6.65 20.01 -7.07
CA ARG A 116 7.75 19.64 -6.16
C ARG A 116 8.95 20.59 -6.27
N SER A 117 9.24 21.09 -7.46
CA SER A 117 10.37 21.99 -7.75
C SER A 117 9.93 23.44 -7.90
N CYS A 118 8.76 23.79 -7.34
CA CYS A 118 8.23 25.13 -7.37
C CYS A 118 9.03 26.00 -6.40
N PRO A 119 9.67 27.10 -6.86
CA PRO A 119 10.41 28.00 -5.98
C PRO A 119 9.47 28.70 -4.99
N ASP A 120 8.28 29.09 -5.45
CA ASP A 120 7.26 29.75 -4.64
C ASP A 120 6.21 28.75 -4.14
N ASN A 121 6.59 27.93 -3.15
CA ASN A 121 5.68 26.96 -2.56
C ASN A 121 5.22 27.34 -1.13
N PRO A 122 4.18 28.18 -0.98
CA PRO A 122 3.72 28.60 0.35
C PRO A 122 3.14 27.45 1.20
N LYS A 123 2.68 26.36 0.57
CA LYS A 123 2.14 25.19 1.27
C LYS A 123 3.16 24.07 1.45
N GLY A 124 4.31 24.09 0.79
CA GLY A 124 5.29 23.00 0.82
C GLY A 124 4.90 21.68 0.16
N LEU A 125 5.84 20.74 0.23
CA LEU A 125 5.74 19.39 -0.35
C LEU A 125 4.72 18.50 0.39
N TYR A 126 4.34 18.86 1.62
CA TYR A 126 3.40 18.08 2.42
C TYR A 126 1.95 18.23 1.92
N ALA A 127 1.20 17.12 1.92
CA ALA A 127 -0.17 17.09 1.41
C ALA A 127 -1.12 18.05 2.15
N GLU A 128 -1.01 18.09 3.49
CA GLU A 128 -1.78 18.99 4.37
C GLU A 128 -1.19 20.40 4.45
N GLY A 129 -0.05 20.61 3.79
CA GLY A 129 0.74 21.82 3.91
C GLY A 129 1.73 21.78 5.08
N GLY A 130 2.82 22.54 4.96
CA GLY A 130 3.82 22.72 6.02
C GLY A 130 5.25 22.57 5.53
N CYS A 131 6.16 22.66 6.49
CA CYS A 131 7.60 22.52 6.31
C CYS A 131 8.15 21.31 7.05
N CYS A 132 9.40 20.96 6.75
CA CYS A 132 10.17 19.97 7.48
C CYS A 132 10.20 20.34 8.96
N ARG A 133 9.74 19.43 9.82
CA ARG A 133 9.65 19.68 11.27
C ARG A 133 11.00 19.73 11.99
N LEU A 134 12.09 19.44 11.29
CA LEU A 134 13.45 19.50 11.83
C LEU A 134 14.06 20.87 11.53
N CYS A 135 14.23 21.20 10.25
CA CYS A 135 14.91 22.42 9.81
C CYS A 135 13.99 23.55 9.33
N GLY A 136 12.67 23.33 9.25
CA GLY A 136 11.72 24.34 8.77
C GLY A 136 11.72 24.57 7.25
N SER A 137 12.52 23.85 6.46
CA SER A 137 12.52 23.97 5.00
C SER A 137 11.28 23.34 4.35
N VAL A 138 10.84 23.94 3.26
CA VAL A 138 9.65 23.59 2.49
C VAL A 138 9.98 22.62 1.35
N GLU A 139 11.26 22.49 1.00
CA GLU A 139 11.77 21.83 -0.22
C GLU A 139 11.91 20.31 -0.11
N HIS A 140 11.99 19.75 1.11
CA HIS A 140 12.21 18.34 1.33
C HIS A 140 11.28 17.73 2.37
N PHE A 141 11.10 16.40 2.28
CA PHE A 141 10.45 15.65 3.35
C PHE A 141 11.41 15.43 4.50
N LYS A 142 10.90 15.30 5.72
CA LYS A 142 11.67 14.96 6.93
C LYS A 142 12.70 13.86 6.72
N LYS A 143 12.38 12.84 5.91
CA LYS A 143 13.28 11.72 5.61
C LYS A 143 14.55 12.14 4.86
N ASP A 144 14.39 13.08 3.94
CA ASP A 144 15.46 13.60 3.08
C ASP A 144 16.08 14.86 3.69
N CYS A 145 15.74 15.18 4.94
CA CYS A 145 16.32 16.31 5.64
C CYS A 145 17.80 16.02 5.93
N PRO A 146 18.72 16.93 5.58
CA PRO A 146 20.15 16.73 5.83
C PRO A 146 20.44 16.53 7.33
N GLU A 147 19.64 17.15 8.21
CA GLU A 147 19.76 17.01 9.67
C GLU A 147 19.17 15.69 10.20
N ASN A 148 18.43 14.94 9.39
CA ASN A 148 17.78 13.69 9.80
C ASN A 148 18.68 12.45 9.70
N GLN A 149 19.93 12.60 9.23
CA GLN A 149 20.89 11.50 9.08
C GLN A 149 21.29 10.83 10.41
N ASN A 150 20.91 11.39 11.56
CA ASN A 150 21.24 10.88 12.89
C ASN A 150 20.12 10.05 13.57
N SER A 151 19.11 9.59 12.83
CA SER A 151 18.02 8.78 13.41
C SER A 151 17.93 7.39 12.76
N ASP A 152 18.90 6.54 13.06
CA ASP A 152 18.86 5.10 12.74
C ASP A 152 17.77 4.41 13.58
N GLN A 153 16.51 4.58 13.18
CA GLN A 153 15.38 3.90 13.79
C GLN A 153 15.19 2.53 13.12
N VAL A 154 15.81 1.50 13.72
CA VAL A 154 15.64 0.12 13.28
C VAL A 154 14.26 -0.38 13.73
N THR A 155 13.37 -0.64 12.77
CA THR A 155 12.06 -1.23 13.07
C THR A 155 12.21 -2.75 13.15
N VAL A 156 12.29 -3.29 14.36
CA VAL A 156 12.26 -4.75 14.59
C VAL A 156 10.86 -5.34 14.39
N GLY A 157 10.80 -6.55 13.85
CA GLY A 157 9.54 -7.27 13.60
C GLY A 157 8.74 -7.56 14.87
N ARG A 158 7.44 -7.87 14.69
CA ARG A 158 6.53 -8.16 15.81
C ARG A 158 6.94 -9.47 16.50
N TRP A 159 7.28 -9.39 17.78
CA TRP A 159 7.61 -10.56 18.60
C TRP A 159 6.38 -11.44 18.86
N SER A 160 6.59 -12.75 18.87
CA SER A 160 5.61 -13.72 19.35
C SER A 160 5.42 -13.55 20.86
N ARG A 161 4.24 -13.90 21.38
CA ARG A 161 3.95 -13.82 22.82
C ARG A 161 4.91 -14.77 23.57
N GLY A 162 5.86 -14.20 24.30
CA GLY A 162 6.90 -14.93 25.03
C GLY A 162 8.34 -14.70 24.55
N MET A 163 8.54 -13.97 23.45
CA MET A 163 9.88 -13.54 23.01
C MET A 163 10.20 -12.16 23.58
N SER A 164 11.37 -11.99 24.18
CA SER A 164 11.91 -10.74 24.74
C SER A 164 13.10 -10.22 23.93
N ALA A 165 13.52 -8.97 24.20
CA ALA A 165 14.66 -8.32 23.55
C ALA A 165 15.95 -9.13 23.69
N ASP A 166 16.09 -9.77 24.84
CA ASP A 166 17.28 -10.51 25.27
C ASP A 166 17.08 -12.03 25.11
N HIS A 167 16.23 -12.48 24.18
CA HIS A 167 16.06 -13.91 23.91
C HIS A 167 17.30 -14.43 23.15
N GLU A 168 18.34 -14.81 23.88
CA GLU A 168 19.46 -15.58 23.36
C GLU A 168 18.91 -16.91 22.80
N ASP A 169 19.10 -17.14 21.50
CA ASP A 169 18.85 -18.43 20.89
C ASP A 169 19.87 -19.42 21.46
N ILE A 170 19.51 -20.06 22.57
CA ILE A 170 20.22 -21.25 23.05
C ILE A 170 20.07 -22.27 21.94
N LEU A 171 21.10 -22.39 21.11
CA LEU A 171 21.28 -23.52 20.22
C LEU A 171 21.32 -24.75 21.14
N GLU A 172 20.16 -25.37 21.38
CA GLU A 172 20.10 -26.70 21.94
C GLU A 172 20.94 -27.56 21.01
N SER A 173 22.17 -27.85 21.45
CA SER A 173 23.08 -28.75 20.78
C SER A 173 22.29 -30.01 20.41
N PRO A 174 22.28 -30.42 19.13
CA PRO A 174 21.43 -31.52 18.69
C PRO A 174 21.80 -32.76 19.49
N LYS A 175 20.83 -33.30 20.25
CA LYS A 175 21.01 -34.55 21.01
C LYS A 175 21.51 -35.62 20.04
N PRO A 176 22.65 -36.29 20.30
CA PRO A 176 23.21 -37.27 19.38
C PRO A 176 22.21 -38.41 19.17
N GLN A 177 21.82 -38.62 17.92
CA GLN A 177 20.96 -39.74 17.54
C GLN A 177 21.75 -41.04 17.70
N LYS A 178 21.34 -41.89 18.64
CA LYS A 178 21.92 -43.22 18.82
C LYS A 178 21.70 -44.03 17.54
N THR A 179 22.76 -44.31 16.79
CA THR A 179 22.71 -45.21 15.63
C THR A 179 22.39 -46.63 16.08
N LYS A 180 21.26 -47.18 15.64
CA LYS A 180 20.92 -48.58 15.88
C LYS A 180 21.88 -49.47 15.08
N VAL A 181 22.76 -50.19 15.79
CA VAL A 181 23.62 -51.22 15.19
C VAL A 181 22.73 -52.37 14.71
N LYS A 182 22.79 -52.71 13.42
CA LYS A 182 22.06 -53.86 12.86
C LYS A 182 22.80 -55.14 13.22
N MET A 183 22.10 -56.11 13.80
CA MET A 183 22.63 -57.43 14.09
C MET A 183 22.74 -58.24 12.78
N PRO A 184 23.85 -58.97 12.53
CA PRO A 184 23.98 -59.78 11.33
C PRO A 184 23.03 -60.97 11.38
N LYS A 185 22.42 -61.27 10.23
CA LYS A 185 21.44 -62.35 10.08
C LYS A 185 22.17 -63.67 9.86
N VAL A 186 22.08 -64.58 10.83
CA VAL A 186 22.59 -65.96 10.71
C VAL A 186 21.66 -66.73 9.79
N VAL A 187 22.21 -67.37 8.76
CA VAL A 187 21.49 -68.30 7.89
C VAL A 187 22.05 -69.69 8.18
N ASN A 188 21.18 -70.60 8.62
CA ASN A 188 21.51 -72.01 8.76
C ASN A 188 21.23 -72.70 7.43
N PHE A 189 22.15 -73.59 7.04
CA PHE A 189 22.06 -74.41 5.83
C PHE A 189 21.02 -75.51 5.96
#